data_AF-A0A838GD39-F1
#
_entry.id   AF-A0A838GD39-F1
#
_cell.length_a   1.000
_cell.length_b   1.000
_cell.length_c   1.000
_cell.angle_alpha   90.00
_cell.angle_beta   90.00
_cell.angle_gamma   90.00
#
_symmetry.space_group_name_H-M   'P 1'
#
loop_
_entity.id
_entity.type
_entity.pdbx_description
1 polymer ?
#
loop_
_entity_poly.entity_id
_entity_poly.type
_entity_poly.pdbx_seq_one_letter_code
_entity_poly.pdbx_strand_id
1 'polypeptide(L)'
;MASTAIRVEAQTHATLREWSEEQDKTIGQIVAELVEGQRRARFWRQVRDDYARLQADPAAWQAYRDEVTFFEGGSMDGLEHEEPYYTPEEEEEIRAYARSQGW
;
A
#
# COMPACT_ATOMS: atom_id res chain seq x y z
N MET A 1 -1.99 -30.11 4.93
CA MET A 1 -0.97 -29.28 4.26
C MET A 1 0.34 -30.04 4.28
N ALA A 2 1.06 -30.12 3.16
CA ALA A 2 2.38 -30.76 3.12
C ALA A 2 3.42 -29.82 3.75
N SER A 3 4.13 -30.29 4.77
CA SER A 3 5.26 -29.56 5.36
C SER A 3 6.57 -30.01 4.69
N THR A 4 7.46 -29.05 4.45
CA THR A 4 8.81 -29.31 3.92
C THR A 4 9.82 -28.71 4.90
N ALA A 5 10.87 -29.47 5.22
CA ALA A 5 11.96 -28.98 6.05
C ALA A 5 12.95 -28.18 5.19
N ILE A 6 13.22 -26.94 5.58
CA ILE A 6 14.28 -26.11 5.00
C ILE A 6 15.45 -26.02 6.00
N ARG A 7 16.67 -25.99 5.48
CA ARG A 7 17.85 -25.71 6.31
C ARG A 7 18.11 -24.21 6.31
N VAL A 8 18.30 -23.65 7.50
CA VAL A 8 18.66 -22.26 7.72
C VAL A 8 19.84 -22.21 8.69
N GLU A 9 20.53 -21.07 8.76
CA GLU A 9 21.58 -20.88 9.76
C GLU A 9 21.00 -20.91 11.18
N ALA A 10 21.81 -21.37 12.14
CA ALA A 10 21.38 -21.50 13.54
C ALA A 10 20.91 -20.15 14.13
N GLN A 11 21.58 -19.05 13.75
CA GLN A 11 21.20 -17.70 14.16
C GLN A 11 19.82 -17.31 13.61
N THR A 12 19.56 -17.55 12.32
CA THR A 12 18.25 -17.28 11.72
C THR A 12 17.13 -18.07 12.40
N HIS A 13 17.39 -19.35 12.71
CA HIS A 13 16.42 -20.16 13.46
C HIS A 13 16.17 -19.60 14.86
N ALA A 14 17.20 -19.13 15.57
CA ALA A 14 17.05 -18.51 16.88
C ALA A 14 16.17 -17.24 16.80
N THR A 15 16.42 -16.36 15.85
CA THR A 15 15.59 -15.15 15.63
C THR A 15 14.14 -15.51 15.28
N LEU A 16 13.92 -16.49 14.41
CA LEU A 16 12.56 -16.94 14.07
C LEU A 16 11.83 -17.52 15.28
N ARG A 17 12.57 -18.17 16.20
CA ARG A 17 12.01 -18.68 17.46
C ARG A 17 11.66 -17.54 18.42
N GLU A 18 12.51 -16.54 18.57
CA GLU A 18 12.23 -15.36 19.38
C GLU A 18 10.95 -14.66 18.88
N TRP A 19 10.82 -14.43 17.57
CA TRP A 19 9.62 -13.84 16.99
C TRP A 19 8.38 -14.72 17.14
N SER A 20 8.55 -16.04 17.14
CA SER A 20 7.47 -17.02 17.39
C SER A 20 6.91 -16.86 18.80
N GLU A 21 7.78 -16.69 19.79
CA GLU A 21 7.43 -16.49 21.19
C GLU A 21 6.82 -15.09 21.44
N GLU A 22 7.36 -14.04 20.82
CA GLU A 22 6.87 -12.66 20.96
C GLU A 22 5.49 -12.43 20.33
N GLN A 23 5.22 -13.06 19.20
CA GLN A 23 4.03 -12.79 18.39
C GLN A 23 2.92 -13.83 18.57
N ASP A 24 3.13 -14.85 19.41
CA ASP A 24 2.25 -16.02 19.57
C ASP A 24 1.87 -16.67 18.22
N LYS A 25 2.88 -16.83 17.36
CA LYS A 25 2.75 -17.40 16.02
C LYS A 25 3.72 -18.54 15.84
N THR A 26 3.37 -19.54 15.05
CA THR A 26 4.33 -20.59 14.66
C THR A 26 5.42 -20.01 13.75
N ILE A 27 6.63 -20.58 13.79
CA ILE A 27 7.72 -20.23 12.85
C ILE A 27 7.24 -20.32 11.38
N GLY A 28 6.39 -21.28 11.04
CA GLY A 28 5.83 -21.42 9.70
C GLY A 28 4.96 -20.23 9.29
N GLN A 29 4.13 -19.71 10.20
CA GLN A 29 3.32 -18.51 9.94
C GLN A 29 4.20 -17.27 9.77
N ILE A 30 5.22 -17.12 10.62
CA ILE A 30 6.19 -16.01 10.50
C ILE A 30 6.91 -16.06 9.16
N VAL A 31 7.41 -17.22 8.75
CA VAL A 31 8.07 -17.38 7.44
C VAL A 31 7.11 -17.05 6.30
N ALA A 32 5.85 -17.49 6.37
CA ALA A 32 4.86 -17.15 5.35
C ALA A 32 4.61 -15.63 5.27
N GLU A 33 4.47 -14.96 6.41
CA GLU A 33 4.30 -13.50 6.47
C GLU A 33 5.52 -12.74 5.94
N LEU A 34 6.74 -13.18 6.26
CA LEU A 34 7.97 -12.60 5.73
C LEU A 34 8.06 -12.73 4.21
N VAL A 35 7.69 -13.90 3.67
CA VAL A 35 7.68 -14.15 2.23
C VAL A 35 6.66 -13.25 1.53
N GLU A 36 5.43 -13.15 2.06
CA GLU A 36 4.41 -12.26 1.50
C GLU A 36 4.80 -10.78 1.64
N GLY A 37 5.41 -10.40 2.77
CA GLY A 37 5.97 -9.07 2.98
C GLY A 37 7.01 -8.72 1.92
N GLN A 38 7.96 -9.62 1.67
CA GLN A 38 8.99 -9.44 0.64
C GLN A 38 8.40 -9.39 -0.78
N ARG A 39 7.42 -10.26 -1.06
CA ARG A 39 6.71 -10.28 -2.35
C ARG A 39 6.00 -8.95 -2.60
N ARG A 40 5.26 -8.45 -1.60
CA ARG A 40 4.57 -7.16 -1.65
C ARG A 40 5.56 -5.99 -1.81
N ALA A 41 6.67 -6.00 -1.06
CA ALA A 41 7.70 -4.98 -1.19
C ALA A 41 8.35 -4.98 -2.58
N ARG A 42 8.59 -6.15 -3.18
CA ARG A 42 9.08 -6.27 -4.56
C ARG A 42 8.06 -5.73 -5.56
N PHE A 43 6.79 -6.10 -5.41
CA PHE A 43 5.71 -5.60 -6.26
C PHE A 43 5.65 -4.07 -6.26
N TRP A 44 5.59 -3.44 -5.08
CA TRP A 44 5.50 -1.98 -4.99
C TRP A 44 6.75 -1.25 -5.51
N ARG A 45 7.93 -1.85 -5.37
CA ARG A 45 9.16 -1.33 -5.99
C ARG A 45 9.03 -1.29 -7.50
N GLN A 46 8.58 -2.40 -8.10
CA GLN A 46 8.38 -2.49 -9.55
C GLN A 46 7.31 -1.50 -10.02
N VAL A 47 6.18 -1.40 -9.33
CA VAL A 47 5.12 -0.42 -9.67
C VAL A 47 5.67 1.00 -9.67
N ARG A 48 6.44 1.38 -8.65
CA ARG A 48 7.06 2.71 -8.59
C ARG A 48 8.05 2.94 -9.73
N ASP A 49 8.90 1.96 -10.01
CA ASP A 49 9.89 2.05 -11.09
C ASP A 49 9.18 2.16 -12.45
N ASP A 50 8.11 1.40 -12.67
CA ASP A 50 7.28 1.44 -13.87
C ASP A 50 6.55 2.77 -14.04
N TYR A 51 6.01 3.31 -12.94
CA TYR A 51 5.38 4.63 -12.94
C TYR A 51 6.38 5.75 -13.23
N ALA A 52 7.59 5.68 -12.67
CA ALA A 52 8.65 6.64 -12.98
C ALA A 52 9.07 6.57 -14.45
N ARG A 53 9.11 5.36 -15.05
CA ARG A 53 9.34 5.20 -16.50
C ARG A 53 8.20 5.79 -17.33
N LEU A 54 6.95 5.60 -16.91
CA LEU A 54 5.78 6.19 -17.56
C LEU A 54 5.85 7.72 -17.54
N GLN A 55 6.18 8.32 -16.39
CA GLN A 55 6.32 9.78 -16.25
C GLN A 55 7.45 10.36 -17.11
N ALA A 56 8.52 9.59 -17.33
CA ALA A 56 9.66 10.02 -18.13
C ALA A 56 9.40 10.00 -19.65
N ASP A 57 8.32 9.34 -20.11
CA ASP A 57 7.86 9.34 -21.50
C ASP A 57 6.74 10.39 -21.67
N PRO A 58 6.99 11.54 -22.31
CA PRO A 58 5.99 12.61 -22.39
C PRO A 58 4.71 12.22 -23.13
N ALA A 59 4.80 11.35 -24.14
CA ALA A 59 3.64 10.94 -24.93
C ALA A 59 2.77 9.96 -24.14
N ALA A 60 3.39 8.96 -23.51
CA ALA A 60 2.69 8.00 -22.67
C ALA A 60 2.13 8.66 -21.40
N TRP A 61 2.85 9.62 -20.82
CA TRP A 61 2.40 10.38 -19.66
C TRP A 61 1.16 11.23 -19.99
N GLN A 62 1.14 11.92 -21.13
CA GLN A 62 -0.03 12.69 -21.55
C GLN A 62 -1.25 11.77 -21.75
N ALA A 63 -1.08 10.61 -22.39
CA ALA A 63 -2.16 9.66 -22.58
C ALA A 63 -2.75 9.16 -21.24
N TYR A 64 -1.89 8.85 -20.26
CA TYR A 64 -2.33 8.48 -18.91
C TYR A 64 -3.05 9.62 -18.20
N ARG A 65 -2.57 10.86 -18.34
CA ARG A 65 -3.22 12.05 -17.76
C ARG A 65 -4.60 12.30 -18.36
N ASP A 66 -4.74 12.15 -19.68
CA ASP A 66 -6.02 12.28 -20.37
C ASP A 66 -7.01 11.21 -19.87
N GLU A 67 -6.55 9.97 -19.66
CA GLU A 67 -7.35 8.90 -19.06
C GLU A 67 -7.77 9.25 -17.62
N VAL A 68 -6.85 9.70 -16.76
CA VAL A 68 -7.16 10.11 -15.40
C VAL A 68 -8.21 11.23 -15.38
N THR A 69 -8.04 12.26 -16.21
CA THR A 69 -9.00 13.36 -16.33
C THR A 69 -10.36 12.91 -16.85
N PHE A 70 -10.40 11.93 -17.76
CA PHE A 70 -11.66 11.32 -18.20
C PHE A 70 -12.42 10.68 -17.02
N PHE A 71 -11.72 10.12 -16.04
CA PHE A 71 -12.32 9.47 -14.86
C PHE A 71 -12.48 10.40 -13.63
N GLU A 72 -11.92 11.61 -13.60
CA GLU A 72 -11.97 12.53 -12.45
C GLU A 72 -13.40 12.86 -11.96
N GLY A 73 -14.41 12.78 -12.83
CA GLY A 73 -15.81 13.02 -12.49
C GLY A 73 -16.54 11.85 -11.83
N GLY A 74 -16.06 10.61 -12.00
CA GLY A 74 -16.79 9.41 -11.57
C GLY A 74 -16.76 9.14 -10.07
N SER A 75 -15.95 9.88 -9.30
CA SER A 75 -15.82 9.65 -7.85
C SER A 75 -17.08 10.06 -7.06
N MET A 76 -17.95 10.90 -7.64
CA MET A 76 -19.19 11.38 -7.01
C MET A 76 -20.45 10.70 -7.57
N ASP A 77 -20.30 9.79 -8.53
CA ASP A 77 -21.42 9.08 -9.13
C ASP A 77 -22.14 8.23 -8.08
N GLY A 78 -23.45 8.43 -7.95
CA GLY A 78 -24.32 7.73 -6.98
C GLY A 78 -24.38 8.37 -5.59
N LEU A 79 -23.71 9.51 -5.37
CA LEU A 79 -23.72 10.28 -4.12
C LEU A 79 -24.47 11.62 -4.24
N GLU A 80 -25.21 11.85 -5.32
CA GLU A 80 -25.81 13.15 -5.66
C GLU A 80 -26.89 13.61 -4.68
N HIS A 81 -27.41 12.68 -3.87
CA HIS A 81 -28.47 12.90 -2.89
C HIS A 81 -28.04 12.63 -1.46
N GLU A 82 -26.76 12.32 -1.24
CA GLU A 82 -26.24 12.18 0.10
C GLU A 82 -25.90 13.56 0.67
N GLU A 83 -26.26 13.76 1.94
CA GLU A 83 -25.81 14.95 2.66
C GLU A 83 -24.29 14.88 2.82
N PRO A 84 -23.59 16.03 2.76
CA PRO A 84 -22.15 16.07 2.98
C PRO A 84 -21.76 15.36 4.28
N TYR A 85 -20.78 14.47 4.20
CA TYR A 85 -20.32 13.71 5.37
C TYR A 85 -19.74 14.59 6.48
N TYR A 86 -19.24 15.78 6.13
CA TYR A 86 -18.72 16.78 7.06
C TYR A 86 -19.54 18.06 6.98
N THR A 87 -19.72 18.71 8.13
CA THR A 87 -20.21 20.09 8.16
C THR A 87 -19.18 21.05 7.57
N PRO A 88 -19.59 22.24 7.07
CA PRO A 88 -18.64 23.23 6.54
C PRO A 88 -17.54 23.63 7.53
N GLU A 89 -17.86 23.64 8.83
CA GLU A 89 -16.93 23.93 9.92
C GLU A 89 -15.89 22.81 10.05
N GLU A 90 -16.32 21.54 10.08
CA GLU A 90 -15.42 20.38 10.11
C GLU A 90 -14.54 20.29 8.84
N GLU A 91 -15.08 20.60 7.66
CA GLU A 91 -14.27 20.66 6.45
C GLU A 91 -13.19 21.73 6.51
N GLU A 92 -13.48 22.90 7.11
CA GLU A 92 -12.51 23.96 7.29
C GLU A 92 -11.40 23.53 8.26
N GLU A 93 -11.76 22.83 9.35
CA GLU A 93 -10.80 22.23 10.28
C GLU A 93 -9.92 21.17 9.59
N ILE A 94 -10.50 20.28 8.78
CA ILE A 94 -9.77 19.27 8.00
C ILE A 94 -8.80 19.95 7.02
N ARG A 95 -9.25 20.97 6.30
CA ARG A 95 -8.40 21.74 5.37
C ARG A 95 -7.29 22.49 6.11
N ALA A 96 -7.56 23.04 7.29
CA ALA A 96 -6.56 23.70 8.12
C ALA A 96 -5.52 22.72 8.64
N TYR A 97 -5.95 21.53 9.07
CA TYR A 97 -5.09 20.44 9.48
C TYR A 97 -4.20 19.99 8.32
N ALA A 98 -4.75 19.73 7.13
CA ALA A 98 -3.98 19.33 5.94
C ALA A 98 -2.87 20.33 5.60
N ARG A 99 -3.19 21.64 5.60
CA ARG A 99 -2.20 22.71 5.41
C ARG A 99 -1.10 22.69 6.48
N SER A 100 -1.46 22.44 7.74
CA SER A 100 -0.48 22.32 8.84
C SER A 100 0.50 21.16 8.66
N GLN A 101 0.07 20.11 7.94
CA GLN A 101 0.87 18.91 7.65
C GLN A 101 1.66 19.02 6.33
N GLY A 102 1.54 20.14 5.60
CA GLY A 102 2.25 20.36 4.33
C GLY A 102 1.65 19.65 3.11
N TRP A 103 0.34 19.34 3.16
CA TRP A 103 -0.44 18.81 2.05
C TRP A 103 -1.07 19.94 1.23
#